data_AF-A0A0E9LZB8-F1
#
_entry.id   AF-A0A0E9LZB8-F1
#
_cell.length_a   1.000
_cell.length_b   1.000
_cell.length_c   1.000
_cell.angle_alpha   90.00
_cell.angle_beta   90.00
_cell.angle_gamma   90.00
#
_symmetry.space_group_name_H-M   'P 1'
#
loop_
_entity.id
_entity.type
_entity.pdbx_description
1 polymer ?
#
loop_
_entity_poly.entity_id
_entity_poly.type
_entity_poly.pdbx_seq_one_letter_code
_entity_poly.pdbx_strand_id
1 'polypeptide(L)'
;MQDVSTNDGRTVLFVSHNMGSVQQLCQKGIILANGLISFQGEIDKTIKNYLDSQEFDSLSSEKKFTLDPAKDFQLAYAKLFNNNNEVKSVFECDEDIRILLEFQNSGSFPGLTGYLEILSKHNNTPILVSDSNDILMHKLGELPSGTPKVEIKIPRRTLGIGTYTVYFNFTNRHSNISVNIDTPAHILSFTLNDNSTTRGNSRKGYISTLLDWKILD
;
A
#
# COMPACT_ATOMS: atom_id res chain seq x y z
N MET A 1 -20.76 18.02 0.88
CA MET A 1 -21.04 17.58 2.27
C MET A 1 -21.37 18.77 3.17
N GLN A 2 -20.55 19.82 3.20
CA GLN A 2 -20.84 21.04 3.98
C GLN A 2 -22.22 21.64 3.67
N ASP A 3 -22.61 21.75 2.40
CA ASP A 3 -23.94 22.29 2.05
C ASP A 3 -25.11 21.46 2.61
N VAL A 4 -25.01 20.12 2.62
CA VAL A 4 -26.10 19.25 3.13
C VAL A 4 -26.16 19.31 4.66
N SER A 5 -25.02 19.38 5.35
CA SER A 5 -25.00 19.55 6.80
C SER A 5 -25.47 20.94 7.24
N THR A 6 -25.12 21.97 6.48
CA THR A 6 -25.35 23.38 6.85
C THR A 6 -26.73 23.88 6.42
N ASN A 7 -27.21 23.49 5.23
CA ASN A 7 -28.48 23.99 4.69
C ASN A 7 -29.67 23.08 5.00
N ASP A 8 -29.48 21.76 5.07
CA ASP A 8 -30.58 20.80 5.29
C ASP A 8 -30.67 20.29 6.72
N GLY A 9 -29.74 20.69 7.61
CA GLY A 9 -29.73 20.30 9.02
C GLY A 9 -29.50 18.80 9.27
N ARG A 10 -28.93 18.08 8.30
CA ARG A 10 -28.72 16.64 8.39
C ARG A 10 -27.33 16.31 8.94
N THR A 11 -27.26 15.46 9.95
CA THR A 11 -26.00 14.87 10.39
C THR A 11 -25.52 13.86 9.34
N VAL A 12 -24.31 14.07 8.82
CA VAL A 12 -23.69 13.18 7.84
C VAL A 12 -22.55 12.42 8.53
N LEU A 13 -22.65 11.09 8.56
CA LEU A 13 -21.54 10.23 8.93
C LEU A 13 -20.79 9.82 7.66
N PHE A 14 -19.53 10.19 7.57
CA PHE A 14 -18.62 9.80 6.49
C PHE A 14 -17.48 8.95 7.05
N VAL A 15 -17.24 7.78 6.46
CA VAL A 15 -16.17 6.87 6.85
C VAL A 15 -15.24 6.71 5.65
N SER A 16 -13.95 7.01 5.83
CA SER A 16 -12.96 6.92 4.76
C SER A 16 -11.59 6.56 5.31
N HIS A 17 -10.87 5.73 4.55
CA HIS A 17 -9.45 5.45 4.77
C HIS A 17 -8.54 6.45 4.02
N ASN A 18 -9.11 7.32 3.17
CA ASN A 18 -8.36 8.32 2.42
C ASN A 18 -8.12 9.57 3.28
N MET A 19 -6.92 9.68 3.85
CA MET A 19 -6.56 10.84 4.68
C MET A 19 -6.55 12.16 3.90
N GLY A 20 -6.36 12.15 2.59
CA GLY A 20 -6.52 13.35 1.75
C GLY A 20 -7.96 13.84 1.70
N SER A 21 -8.94 12.95 1.63
CA SER A 21 -10.37 13.30 1.75
C SER A 21 -10.71 13.80 3.15
N VAL A 22 -10.17 13.14 4.19
CA VAL A 22 -10.35 13.58 5.58
C VAL A 22 -9.78 14.99 5.79
N GLN A 23 -8.58 15.26 5.24
CA GLN A 23 -7.94 16.57 5.27
C GLN A 23 -8.79 17.67 4.60
N GLN A 24 -9.44 17.35 3.47
CA GLN A 24 -10.29 18.30 2.75
C GLN A 24 -11.64 18.55 3.42
N LEU A 25 -12.21 17.54 4.08
CA LEU A 25 -13.57 17.61 4.62
C LEU A 25 -13.61 18.11 6.08
N CYS A 26 -12.57 17.84 6.86
CA CYS A 26 -12.52 18.15 8.29
C CYS A 26 -11.56 19.32 8.57
N GLN A 27 -11.92 20.19 9.53
CA GLN A 27 -11.01 21.24 10.01
C GLN A 27 -10.25 20.81 11.28
N LYS A 28 -10.90 19.96 12.09
CA LYS A 28 -10.34 19.42 13.34
C LYS A 28 -10.49 17.90 13.36
N GLY A 29 -9.62 17.24 14.10
CA GLY A 29 -9.67 15.80 14.29
C GLY A 29 -9.32 15.39 15.72
N ILE A 30 -9.72 14.17 16.06
CA ILE A 30 -9.41 13.48 17.32
C ILE A 30 -8.83 12.12 16.96
N ILE A 31 -7.70 11.76 17.58
CA ILE A 31 -7.11 10.42 17.51
C ILE A 31 -7.50 9.68 18.77
N LEU A 32 -8.01 8.47 18.61
CA LEU A 32 -8.25 7.55 19.71
C LEU A 32 -7.18 6.45 19.71
N ALA A 33 -6.60 6.17 20.88
CA ALA A 33 -5.76 5.02 21.13
C ALA A 33 -6.32 4.27 22.33
N ASN A 34 -6.66 2.99 22.16
CA ASN A 34 -7.23 2.14 23.23
C ASN A 34 -8.46 2.76 23.92
N GLY A 35 -9.35 3.41 23.14
CA GLY A 35 -10.56 4.06 23.64
C GLY A 35 -10.33 5.41 24.35
N LEU A 36 -9.10 5.90 24.42
CA LEU A 36 -8.74 7.19 25.01
C LEU A 36 -8.33 8.19 23.93
N ILE A 37 -8.54 9.48 24.18
CA ILE A 37 -8.06 10.55 23.30
C ILE A 37 -6.54 10.61 23.40
N SER A 38 -5.86 10.23 22.34
CA SER A 38 -4.39 10.32 22.22
C SER A 38 -3.96 11.69 21.70
N PHE A 39 -4.79 12.34 20.87
CA PHE A 39 -4.51 13.66 20.30
C PHE A 39 -5.80 14.34 19.85
N GLN A 40 -5.85 15.67 19.89
CA GLN A 40 -6.92 16.48 19.33
C GLN A 40 -6.37 17.82 18.82
N GLY A 41 -6.76 18.24 17.61
CA GLY A 41 -6.32 19.52 17.07
C GLY A 41 -6.75 19.77 15.63
N GLU A 42 -6.03 20.67 14.97
CA GLU A 42 -6.17 20.96 13.53
C GLU A 42 -5.96 19.68 12.71
N ILE A 43 -6.69 19.56 11.60
CA ILE A 43 -6.74 18.30 10.82
C ILE A 43 -5.36 17.88 10.32
N ASP A 44 -4.53 18.82 9.85
CA ASP A 44 -3.19 18.53 9.32
C ASP A 44 -2.28 17.93 10.39
N LYS A 45 -2.32 18.49 11.60
CA LYS A 45 -1.55 17.98 12.74
C LYS A 45 -2.10 16.65 13.21
N THR A 46 -3.41 16.47 13.18
CA THR A 46 -4.08 15.22 13.56
C THR A 46 -3.66 14.10 12.61
N ILE A 47 -3.75 14.32 11.30
CA ILE A 47 -3.33 13.34 10.29
C ILE A 47 -1.85 13.03 10.45
N LYS A 48 -1.00 14.05 10.62
CA LYS A 48 0.43 13.83 10.85
C LYS A 48 0.70 12.94 12.08
N ASN A 49 0.12 13.26 13.24
CA ASN A 49 0.29 12.45 14.46
C ASN A 49 -0.27 11.03 14.29
N TYR A 50 -1.38 10.88 13.57
CA TYR A 50 -1.94 9.56 13.27
C TYR A 50 -0.98 8.73 12.41
N LEU A 51 -0.42 9.32 11.36
CA LEU A 51 0.54 8.63 10.50
C LEU A 51 1.87 8.36 11.22
N ASP A 52 2.38 9.30 12.02
CA ASP A 52 3.62 9.11 12.79
C ASP A 52 3.45 8.03 13.88
N SER A 53 2.23 7.83 14.38
CA SER A 53 1.91 6.76 15.35
C SER A 53 1.83 5.36 14.71
N GLN A 54 1.68 5.29 13.39
CA GLN A 54 1.84 4.05 12.65
C GLN A 54 3.35 3.83 12.48
N GLU A 55 3.85 2.61 12.72
CA GLU A 55 5.29 2.30 12.64
C GLU A 55 5.85 2.32 11.20
N PHE A 56 5.67 3.40 10.45
CA PHE A 56 6.21 3.56 9.10
C PHE A 56 7.71 3.85 9.07
N ASP A 57 8.28 4.34 10.18
CA ASP A 57 9.70 4.69 10.26
C ASP A 57 10.63 3.51 10.49
N SER A 58 10.09 2.36 10.93
CA SER A 58 10.82 1.09 11.01
C SER A 58 10.74 0.29 9.70
N LEU A 59 9.89 0.67 8.75
CA LEU A 59 9.74 -0.06 7.48
C LEU A 59 10.96 0.16 6.59
N SER A 60 11.58 -0.95 6.20
CA SER A 60 12.76 -0.98 5.34
C SER A 60 12.48 -1.69 4.01
N SER A 61 13.53 -1.94 3.22
CA SER A 61 13.45 -2.77 2.00
C SER A 61 13.19 -4.25 2.29
N GLU A 62 13.20 -4.67 3.54
CA GLU A 62 12.87 -6.05 3.94
C GLU A 62 12.20 -6.11 5.32
N LYS A 63 11.39 -7.15 5.53
CA LYS A 63 10.71 -7.40 6.80
C LYS A 63 10.50 -8.88 7.01
N LYS A 64 10.90 -9.38 8.18
CA LYS A 64 10.58 -10.72 8.69
C LYS A 64 9.43 -10.60 9.67
N PHE A 65 8.51 -11.56 9.62
CA PHE A 65 7.34 -11.61 10.48
C PHE A 65 7.48 -12.75 11.48
N THR A 66 7.05 -12.51 12.72
CA THR A 66 6.93 -13.58 13.73
C THR A 66 5.78 -14.48 13.32
N LEU A 67 6.07 -15.77 13.11
CA LEU A 67 5.06 -16.76 12.75
C LEU A 67 4.16 -17.08 13.94
N ASP A 68 2.87 -17.15 13.68
CA ASP A 68 1.85 -17.61 14.60
C ASP A 68 1.53 -19.07 14.28
N PRO A 69 1.83 -20.02 15.20
CA PRO A 69 1.53 -21.43 15.00
C PRO A 69 0.04 -21.75 14.79
N ALA A 70 -0.86 -20.83 15.16
CA ALA A 70 -2.29 -20.99 14.94
C ALA A 70 -2.75 -20.63 13.51
N LYS A 71 -1.87 -20.02 12.69
CA LYS A 71 -2.18 -19.65 11.31
C LYS A 71 -1.71 -20.72 10.34
N ASP A 72 -2.64 -21.20 9.53
CA ASP A 72 -2.34 -22.15 8.45
C ASP A 72 -1.70 -21.48 7.21
N PHE A 73 -1.90 -20.17 7.06
CA PHE A 73 -1.27 -19.37 6.02
C PHE A 73 -0.85 -18.01 6.60
N GLN A 74 0.42 -17.64 6.41
CA GLN A 74 0.95 -16.37 6.92
C GLN A 74 2.11 -15.88 6.04
N LEU A 75 2.22 -14.56 5.86
CA LEU A 75 3.43 -13.96 5.32
C LEU A 75 4.58 -14.10 6.31
N ALA A 76 5.67 -14.77 5.92
CA ALA A 76 6.85 -15.01 6.74
C ALA A 76 7.95 -13.97 6.51
N TYR A 77 8.14 -13.57 5.25
CA TYR A 77 9.18 -12.61 4.86
C TYR A 77 8.78 -11.84 3.60
N ALA A 78 9.18 -10.58 3.53
CA ALA A 78 9.02 -9.75 2.34
C ALA A 78 10.29 -8.94 2.07
N LYS A 79 10.60 -8.70 0.79
CA LYS A 79 11.69 -7.79 0.40
C LYS A 79 11.47 -7.10 -0.94
N LEU A 80 12.14 -5.95 -1.11
CA LEU A 80 12.27 -5.19 -2.35
C LEU A 80 13.62 -5.44 -3.00
N PHE A 81 13.64 -5.60 -4.32
CA PHE A 81 14.87 -5.79 -5.07
C PHE A 81 14.73 -5.31 -6.53
N ASN A 82 15.86 -5.03 -7.18
CA ASN A 82 15.87 -4.60 -8.58
C ASN A 82 16.12 -5.77 -9.55
N ASN A 83 16.27 -5.46 -10.84
CA ASN A 83 16.55 -6.45 -11.89
C ASN A 83 17.92 -7.16 -11.75
N ASN A 84 18.85 -6.60 -10.98
CA ASN A 84 20.15 -7.20 -10.67
C ASN A 84 20.12 -8.09 -9.41
N ASN A 85 18.94 -8.29 -8.80
CA ASN A 85 18.74 -8.99 -7.53
C ASN A 85 19.35 -8.28 -6.30
N GLU A 86 19.65 -6.98 -6.41
CA GLU A 86 20.12 -6.17 -5.30
C GLU A 86 18.92 -5.75 -4.43
N VAL A 87 18.99 -6.04 -3.14
CA VAL A 87 18.00 -5.61 -2.15
C VAL A 87 18.25 -4.15 -1.81
N LYS A 88 17.24 -3.29 -2.02
CA LYS A 88 17.36 -1.86 -1.75
C LYS A 88 16.01 -1.19 -1.53
N SER A 89 16.03 -0.02 -0.91
CA SER A 89 14.85 0.83 -0.64
C SER A 89 14.84 2.12 -1.47
N VAL A 90 15.87 2.37 -2.29
CA VAL A 90 15.94 3.54 -3.17
C VAL A 90 16.08 3.08 -4.60
N PHE A 91 15.16 3.52 -5.46
CA PHE A 91 15.06 3.13 -6.85
C PHE A 91 15.03 4.35 -7.77
N GLU A 92 15.43 4.18 -9.01
CA GLU A 92 15.18 5.11 -10.10
C GLU A 92 13.83 4.85 -10.74
N CYS A 93 13.17 5.88 -11.27
CA CYS A 93 11.93 5.73 -12.01
C CYS A 93 12.08 4.86 -13.29
N ASP A 94 13.31 4.64 -13.78
CA ASP A 94 13.60 3.83 -14.98
C ASP A 94 13.96 2.37 -14.71
N GLU A 95 13.97 1.94 -13.46
CA GLU A 95 14.14 0.53 -13.11
C GLU A 95 12.83 -0.08 -12.62
N ASP A 96 12.71 -1.39 -12.81
CA ASP A 96 11.59 -2.15 -12.26
C ASP A 96 11.82 -2.38 -10.76
N ILE A 97 10.75 -2.31 -9.97
CA ILE A 97 10.77 -2.68 -8.57
C ILE A 97 10.14 -4.07 -8.44
N ARG A 98 10.82 -4.98 -7.77
CA ARG A 98 10.32 -6.33 -7.51
C ARG A 98 10.10 -6.54 -6.03
N ILE A 99 8.96 -7.13 -5.69
CA ILE A 99 8.55 -7.48 -4.34
C ILE A 99 8.56 -9.01 -4.26
N LEU A 100 9.38 -9.58 -3.38
CA LEU A 100 9.33 -11.00 -3.06
C LEU A 100 8.54 -11.17 -1.76
N LEU A 101 7.61 -12.10 -1.76
CA LEU A 101 6.84 -12.54 -0.60
C LEU A 101 7.14 -14.03 -0.38
N GLU A 102 7.52 -14.40 0.84
CA GLU A 102 7.68 -15.78 1.25
C GLU A 102 6.67 -16.07 2.36
N PHE A 103 5.96 -17.19 2.24
CA PHE A 103 4.86 -17.55 3.15
C PHE A 103 5.23 -18.75 4.00
N GLN A 104 4.53 -18.93 5.11
CA GLN A 104 4.33 -20.21 5.78
C GLN A 104 2.95 -20.72 5.36
N ASN A 105 2.88 -21.91 4.76
CA ASN A 105 1.64 -22.51 4.29
C ASN A 105 1.53 -23.99 4.72
N SER A 106 0.53 -24.34 5.53
CA SER A 106 0.28 -25.73 5.96
C SER A 106 -0.81 -26.44 5.13
N GLY A 107 -1.48 -25.74 4.21
CA GLY A 107 -2.68 -26.25 3.54
C GLY A 107 -2.86 -25.79 2.10
N SER A 108 -4.10 -25.90 1.61
CA SER A 108 -4.54 -25.42 0.30
C SER A 108 -5.72 -24.46 0.48
N PHE A 109 -5.68 -23.33 -0.22
CA PHE A 109 -6.66 -22.26 -0.08
C PHE A 109 -7.19 -21.83 -1.44
N PRO A 110 -8.06 -22.62 -2.10
CA PRO A 110 -8.48 -22.36 -3.50
C PRO A 110 -9.08 -20.98 -3.79
N GLY A 111 -9.52 -20.24 -2.76
CA GLY A 111 -10.03 -18.86 -2.86
C GLY A 111 -9.10 -17.80 -2.28
N LEU A 112 -7.80 -18.10 -2.07
CA LEU A 112 -6.84 -17.14 -1.53
C LEU A 112 -6.57 -16.01 -2.53
N THR A 113 -6.71 -14.80 -2.04
CA THR A 113 -6.57 -13.57 -2.82
C THR A 113 -5.65 -12.61 -2.09
N GLY A 114 -4.78 -11.95 -2.84
CA GLY A 114 -3.88 -10.91 -2.34
C GLY A 114 -4.38 -9.54 -2.74
N TYR A 115 -4.44 -8.63 -1.78
CA TYR A 115 -4.73 -7.22 -1.98
C TYR A 115 -3.49 -6.40 -1.65
N LEU A 116 -3.00 -5.64 -2.63
CA LEU A 116 -1.81 -4.80 -2.55
C LEU A 116 -2.20 -3.34 -2.73
N GLU A 117 -1.71 -2.47 -1.85
CA GLU A 117 -1.71 -1.03 -2.09
C GLU A 117 -0.28 -0.47 -2.03
N ILE A 118 0.02 0.45 -2.94
CA ILE A 118 1.17 1.35 -2.83
C ILE A 118 0.63 2.71 -2.41
N LEU A 119 1.01 3.16 -1.21
CA LEU A 119 0.55 4.42 -0.66
C LEU A 119 1.68 5.42 -0.60
N SER A 120 1.35 6.70 -0.77
CA SER A 120 2.27 7.79 -0.46
C SER A 120 2.57 7.79 1.04
N LYS A 121 3.85 7.73 1.45
CA LYS A 121 4.23 7.78 2.86
C LYS A 121 3.87 9.11 3.53
N HIS A 122 3.77 10.20 2.75
CA HIS A 122 3.49 11.53 3.28
C HIS A 122 2.06 11.70 3.81
N ASN A 123 1.07 11.08 3.15
CA ASN A 123 -0.34 11.33 3.43
C ASN A 123 -1.23 10.08 3.33
N ASN A 124 -0.63 8.89 3.21
CA ASN A 124 -1.32 7.61 3.08
C ASN A 124 -2.36 7.58 1.94
N THR A 125 -2.15 8.37 0.89
CA THR A 125 -3.02 8.32 -0.31
C THR A 125 -2.67 7.07 -1.10
N PRO A 126 -3.64 6.18 -1.41
CA PRO A 126 -3.41 5.05 -2.31
C PRO A 126 -3.10 5.57 -3.72
N ILE A 127 -1.94 5.17 -4.25
CA ILE A 127 -1.45 5.57 -5.58
C ILE A 127 -1.65 4.44 -6.59
N LEU A 128 -1.42 3.20 -6.15
CA LEU A 128 -1.66 2.00 -6.95
C LEU A 128 -2.35 0.96 -6.07
N VAL A 129 -3.38 0.33 -6.61
CA VAL A 129 -4.09 -0.78 -5.98
C VAL A 129 -4.05 -1.96 -6.95
N SER A 130 -3.79 -3.15 -6.44
CA SER A 130 -3.85 -4.38 -7.21
C SER A 130 -4.56 -5.46 -6.39
N ASP A 131 -5.61 -6.02 -6.95
CA ASP A 131 -6.23 -7.24 -6.45
C ASP A 131 -5.78 -8.42 -7.32
N SER A 132 -5.37 -9.53 -6.71
CA SER A 132 -4.93 -10.69 -7.47
C SER A 132 -6.03 -11.19 -8.40
N ASN A 133 -7.32 -11.06 -8.02
CA ASN A 133 -8.47 -11.50 -8.81
C ASN A 133 -8.67 -10.73 -10.12
N ASP A 134 -8.06 -9.55 -10.27
CA ASP A 134 -8.17 -8.76 -11.49
C ASP A 134 -7.48 -9.43 -12.70
N ILE A 135 -6.70 -10.50 -12.44
CA ILE A 135 -6.02 -11.29 -13.45
C ILE A 135 -6.61 -12.71 -13.46
N LEU A 136 -7.13 -13.12 -14.63
CA LEU A 136 -7.88 -14.37 -14.86
C LEU A 136 -7.16 -15.67 -14.44
N MET A 137 -5.84 -15.65 -14.24
CA MET A 137 -5.01 -16.85 -14.01
C MET A 137 -4.03 -16.69 -12.83
N HIS A 138 -4.41 -16.00 -11.76
CA HIS A 138 -3.56 -16.01 -10.56
C HIS A 138 -3.61 -17.39 -9.87
N LYS A 139 -2.47 -17.82 -9.32
CA LYS A 139 -2.33 -19.14 -8.68
C LYS A 139 -2.08 -19.06 -7.17
N LEU A 140 -2.44 -17.94 -6.53
CA LEU A 140 -2.31 -17.80 -5.07
C LEU A 140 -3.07 -18.90 -4.31
N GLY A 141 -4.26 -19.30 -4.78
CA GLY A 141 -4.99 -20.39 -4.15
C GLY A 141 -4.42 -21.80 -4.39
N GLU A 142 -3.44 -21.92 -5.29
CA GLU A 142 -2.76 -23.17 -5.64
C GLU A 142 -1.33 -23.24 -5.06
N LEU A 143 -0.97 -22.32 -4.16
CA LEU A 143 0.38 -22.33 -3.56
C LEU A 143 0.65 -23.66 -2.85
N PRO A 144 1.83 -24.27 -3.05
CA PRO A 144 2.17 -25.51 -2.37
C PRO A 144 2.34 -25.28 -0.87
N SER A 145 2.13 -26.34 -0.09
CA SER A 145 2.49 -26.35 1.34
C SER A 145 4.01 -26.19 1.53
N GLY A 146 4.42 -25.72 2.70
CA GLY A 146 5.80 -25.37 3.03
C GLY A 146 6.01 -23.85 2.97
N THR A 147 7.06 -23.43 2.27
CA THR A 147 7.46 -22.01 2.18
C THR A 147 7.40 -21.47 0.75
N PRO A 148 6.20 -21.38 0.14
CA PRO A 148 6.07 -20.90 -1.22
C PRO A 148 6.47 -19.43 -1.32
N LYS A 149 6.90 -19.03 -2.52
CA LYS A 149 7.30 -17.65 -2.83
C LYS A 149 6.48 -17.07 -3.96
N VAL A 150 6.17 -15.78 -3.86
CA VAL A 150 5.46 -15.01 -4.88
C VAL A 150 6.27 -13.75 -5.17
N GLU A 151 6.47 -13.46 -6.46
CA GLU A 151 7.09 -12.24 -6.91
C GLU A 151 6.04 -11.33 -7.54
N ILE A 152 6.07 -10.04 -7.22
CA ILE A 152 5.25 -9.01 -7.82
C ILE A 152 6.17 -7.95 -8.39
N LYS A 153 5.89 -7.55 -9.64
CA LYS A 153 6.66 -6.55 -10.36
C LYS A 153 5.86 -5.26 -10.49
N ILE A 154 6.44 -4.16 -10.03
CA ILE A 154 6.00 -2.80 -10.39
C ILE A 154 6.88 -2.38 -11.56
N PRO A 155 6.32 -2.22 -12.78
CA PRO A 155 7.09 -1.81 -13.94
C PRO A 155 7.75 -0.45 -13.72
N ARG A 156 8.92 -0.26 -14.33
CA ARG A 156 9.52 1.07 -14.45
C ARG A 156 8.50 2.05 -15.01
N ARG A 157 8.66 3.31 -14.62
CA ARG A 157 7.81 4.43 -15.03
C ARG A 157 6.34 4.38 -14.60
N THR A 158 5.90 3.38 -13.83
CA THR A 158 4.54 3.37 -13.25
C THR A 158 4.35 4.47 -12.21
N LEU A 159 5.29 4.62 -11.27
CA LEU A 159 5.17 5.54 -10.13
C LEU A 159 6.13 6.72 -10.26
N GLY A 160 5.65 7.89 -9.82
CA GLY A 160 6.38 9.15 -9.69
C GLY A 160 7.51 9.13 -8.67
N ILE A 161 8.18 10.27 -8.54
CA ILE A 161 9.12 10.51 -7.45
C ILE A 161 8.39 10.56 -6.11
N GLY A 162 9.08 10.18 -5.04
CA GLY A 162 8.55 10.26 -3.69
C GLY A 162 8.86 9.03 -2.85
N THR A 163 8.35 9.01 -1.62
CA THR A 163 8.47 7.87 -0.72
C THR A 163 7.12 7.18 -0.56
N TYR A 164 7.15 5.87 -0.65
CA TYR A 164 5.98 5.01 -0.69
C TYR A 164 6.06 3.90 0.36
N THR A 165 4.90 3.44 0.80
CA THR A 165 4.73 2.24 1.64
C THR A 165 3.96 1.19 0.86
N VAL A 166 4.30 -0.08 1.10
CA VAL A 166 3.60 -1.24 0.55
C VAL A 166 2.69 -1.79 1.63
N TYR A 167 1.39 -1.80 1.38
CA TYR A 167 0.39 -2.47 2.20
C TYR A 167 -0.03 -3.78 1.56
N PHE A 168 -0.20 -4.82 2.38
CA PHE A 168 -0.66 -6.13 1.97
C PHE A 168 -1.73 -6.68 2.89
N ASN A 169 -2.70 -7.34 2.29
CA ASN A 169 -3.73 -8.09 2.98
C ASN A 169 -4.08 -9.35 2.18
N PHE A 170 -4.31 -10.46 2.88
CA PHE A 170 -4.71 -11.74 2.28
C PHE A 170 -6.08 -12.14 2.79
N THR A 171 -6.99 -12.39 1.86
CA THR A 171 -8.34 -12.89 2.17
C THR A 171 -8.59 -14.20 1.47
N ASN A 172 -9.54 -14.97 1.97
CA ASN A 172 -10.11 -16.09 1.26
C ASN A 172 -11.53 -15.73 0.87
N ARG A 173 -11.79 -15.72 -0.44
CA ARG A 173 -13.11 -15.46 -0.97
C ARG A 173 -13.79 -16.79 -1.22
N HIS A 174 -14.72 -17.15 -0.34
CA HIS A 174 -15.60 -18.29 -0.53
C HIS A 174 -17.04 -17.79 -0.62
N SER A 175 -17.65 -17.87 -1.80
CA SER A 175 -18.95 -17.26 -2.11
C SER A 175 -18.95 -15.72 -1.92
N ASN A 176 -20.03 -15.12 -1.39
CA ASN A 176 -20.16 -13.68 -1.17
C ASN A 176 -19.50 -13.19 0.14
N ILE A 177 -18.81 -14.06 0.88
CA ILE A 177 -18.16 -13.72 2.15
C ILE A 177 -16.64 -13.75 1.93
N SER A 178 -15.99 -12.63 2.23
CA SER A 178 -14.53 -12.55 2.30
C SER A 178 -14.09 -12.70 3.75
N VAL A 179 -13.23 -13.68 4.02
CA VAL A 179 -12.67 -13.93 5.35
C VAL A 179 -11.21 -13.50 5.32
N ASN A 180 -10.77 -12.75 6.34
CA ASN A 180 -9.38 -12.40 6.49
C ASN A 180 -8.56 -13.65 6.85
N ILE A 181 -7.47 -13.90 6.11
CA ILE A 181 -6.55 -15.01 6.38
C ILE A 181 -5.30 -14.48 7.07
N ASP A 182 -4.70 -13.43 6.52
CA ASP A 182 -3.56 -12.77 7.12
C ASP A 182 -3.56 -11.29 6.77
N THR A 183 -3.31 -10.43 7.76
CA THR A 183 -3.19 -8.97 7.57
C THR A 183 -1.82 -8.49 8.04
N PRO A 184 -0.77 -8.62 7.22
CA PRO A 184 0.54 -8.02 7.49
C PRO A 184 0.51 -6.48 7.56
N ALA A 185 -0.54 -5.86 6.97
CA ALA A 185 -0.71 -4.43 6.82
C ALA A 185 0.47 -3.80 6.07
N HIS A 186 1.14 -2.80 6.63
CA HIS A 186 2.29 -2.18 5.98
C HIS A 186 3.56 -3.02 6.17
N ILE A 187 4.14 -3.46 5.06
CA ILE A 187 5.21 -4.46 5.05
C ILE A 187 6.57 -3.91 4.64
N LEU A 188 6.63 -2.93 3.73
CA LEU A 188 7.86 -2.43 3.11
C LEU A 188 7.75 -0.93 2.81
N SER A 189 8.88 -0.26 2.64
CA SER A 189 8.93 1.13 2.16
C SER A 189 10.03 1.33 1.12
N PHE A 190 9.83 2.28 0.20
CA PHE A 190 10.84 2.67 -0.77
C PHE A 190 10.72 4.11 -1.23
N THR A 191 11.80 4.65 -1.79
CA THR A 191 11.87 5.98 -2.40
C THR A 191 12.22 5.88 -3.88
N LEU A 192 11.56 6.69 -4.70
CA LEU A 192 11.82 6.84 -6.13
C LEU A 192 12.44 8.19 -6.45
N ASN A 193 13.53 8.16 -7.22
CA ASN A 193 14.18 9.31 -7.82
C ASN A 193 14.03 9.28 -9.35
N ASP A 194 14.03 10.45 -9.98
CA ASP A 194 14.13 10.61 -11.43
C ASP A 194 15.43 11.35 -11.72
N ASN A 195 16.48 10.61 -12.07
CA ASN A 195 17.77 11.19 -12.48
C ASN A 195 18.01 11.18 -13.99
N SER A 196 17.10 10.59 -14.76
CA SER A 196 17.26 10.39 -16.21
C SER A 196 16.51 11.43 -17.05
N THR A 197 15.47 12.08 -16.52
CA THR A 197 14.75 13.13 -17.24
C THR A 197 15.21 14.52 -16.85
N THR A 198 15.00 15.48 -17.74
CA THR A 198 15.36 16.89 -17.52
C THR A 198 14.60 17.54 -16.36
N ARG A 199 13.37 17.11 -16.07
CA ARG A 199 12.63 17.57 -14.89
C ARG A 199 13.16 16.94 -13.60
N GLY A 200 13.74 15.74 -13.70
CA GLY A 200 14.19 14.92 -12.59
C GLY A 200 13.26 14.92 -11.38
N ASN A 201 13.83 15.04 -10.18
CA ASN A 201 13.11 15.15 -8.91
C ASN A 201 12.20 16.40 -8.76
N SER A 202 12.02 17.21 -9.81
CA SER A 202 10.98 18.26 -9.85
C SER A 202 9.70 17.81 -10.58
N ARG A 203 9.61 16.57 -11.07
CA ARG A 203 8.39 15.99 -11.68
C ARG A 203 7.36 15.62 -10.59
N LYS A 204 6.53 16.57 -10.17
CA LYS A 204 5.57 16.46 -9.04
C LYS A 204 4.36 15.50 -9.24
N GLY A 205 4.34 14.68 -10.29
CA GLY A 205 3.23 13.75 -10.53
C GLY A 205 3.43 12.42 -9.81
N TYR A 206 2.36 11.79 -9.32
CA TYR A 206 2.41 10.44 -8.72
C TYR A 206 2.61 9.32 -9.74
N ILE A 207 2.44 9.62 -11.03
CA ILE A 207 2.69 8.71 -12.15
C ILE A 207 3.85 9.31 -12.96
N SER A 208 4.78 8.47 -13.39
CA SER A 208 5.96 8.92 -14.14
C SER A 208 5.99 8.52 -15.61
N THR A 209 4.90 7.95 -16.14
CA THR A 209 4.79 7.54 -17.54
C THR A 209 5.26 8.66 -18.47
N LEU A 210 6.22 8.35 -19.32
CA LEU A 210 6.69 9.27 -20.35
C LEU A 210 5.76 9.17 -21.55
N LEU A 211 5.17 10.29 -21.93
CA LEU A 211 4.28 10.37 -23.09
C LEU A 211 5.11 10.68 -24.35
N ASP A 212 4.73 10.04 -25.46
CA ASP A 212 5.34 10.25 -26.77
C ASP A 212 4.64 11.41 -27.50
N TRP A 213 5.35 12.52 -27.73
CA TRP A 213 4.83 13.71 -28.39
C TRP A 213 5.24 13.69 -29.86
N LYS A 214 4.29 13.32 -30.74
CA LYS A 214 4.51 13.29 -32.19
C LYS A 214 4.01 14.57 -32.84
N ILE A 215 4.85 15.18 -33.66
CA ILE A 215 4.45 16.28 -34.54
C ILE A 215 3.86 15.64 -35.80
N LEU A 216 2.62 16.01 -36.12
CA LEU A 216 1.97 15.63 -37.37
C LEU A 216 2.11 16.79 -38.36
N ASP A 217 2.36 16.46 -39.63
CA ASP A 217 2.37 17.40 -40.73
C ASP A 217 0.95 17.85 -41.13
#